data_AF-A0A2M7EZX1-F1
#
_entry.id   AF-A0A2M7EZX1-F1
#
_cell.length_a   1.000
_cell.length_b   1.000
_cell.length_c   1.000
_cell.angle_alpha   90.00
_cell.angle_beta   90.00
_cell.angle_gamma   90.00
#
_symmetry.space_group_name_H-M   'P 1'
#
loop_
_entity.id
_entity.type
_entity.pdbx_description
1 polymer ?
#
loop_
_entity_poly.entity_id
_entity_poly.type
_entity_poly.pdbx_seq_one_letter_code
_entity_poly.pdbx_strand_id
1 'polypeptide(L)'
;MVDVSTTVGQEGSGHPASIRIRSGSELGLIRIRSSPGVLSAGSPPRHVGMGFLLTDKIAVTCAHVINEALPDRETLEDSRQPEHGEVILLSFPILSDEGQLQARVVGWSQPLHPGIDCAILELKEPAPNEVGVAILSVVPATELERAPVSVFGTLEPTHPGAHLSGHLLGPVNARWAQIDIDGRFGIQPGYSGGGVWSTDQRAVIGMNVARQTDKDGIVAYFLPAERIAEKFGGIIPVEIRRLPLRRQTSFTFVATLLFVLVLLHHLANRAPAAATLVPWTGSDALHAAFLGSHVFAIILGPYVMWHAMMHARSFARRPWWQRVPSVYGFRSAAMLDNTPIGALMVTLFLLVLPAVGQGHFLFQSLLGKQSVVAYLGKFEGTKGWCLPQNENWCGADGVGIWSFRRDLPYGGDDYRLVGGCSDEDCKTVTFFPFWQPALLFLSTAIAYSFLAGFIYALFRPWLYRSVDPPDVMGLFHQMLEKRKTPKH
;
A
#
# COMPACT_ATOMS: atom_id res chain seq x y z
N MET A 1 5.67 -34.33 -29.63
CA MET A 1 4.71 -34.85 -30.62
C MET A 1 3.95 -35.99 -29.96
N VAL A 2 2.90 -35.67 -29.21
CA VAL A 2 1.83 -36.59 -28.81
C VAL A 2 0.57 -35.74 -28.81
N ASP A 3 -0.30 -36.10 -29.73
CA ASP A 3 -1.60 -35.51 -30.02
C ASP A 3 -2.64 -36.34 -29.27
N VAL A 4 -3.55 -35.71 -28.54
CA VAL A 4 -4.73 -36.39 -27.98
C VAL A 4 -5.93 -35.46 -28.15
N SER A 5 -6.57 -35.59 -29.30
CA SER A 5 -7.99 -35.27 -29.45
C SER A 5 -8.82 -36.39 -28.83
N THR A 6 -9.88 -36.06 -28.09
CA THR A 6 -11.05 -36.94 -27.95
C THR A 6 -12.30 -36.14 -27.56
N THR A 7 -13.16 -36.01 -28.57
CA THR A 7 -14.63 -36.18 -28.55
C THR A 7 -15.54 -35.42 -27.58
N VAL A 8 -16.39 -34.62 -28.23
CA VAL A 8 -17.69 -34.08 -27.81
C VAL A 8 -18.65 -35.17 -27.32
N GLY A 9 -19.28 -34.93 -26.17
CA GLY A 9 -20.56 -35.52 -25.77
C GLY A 9 -21.56 -34.39 -25.45
N GLN A 10 -22.69 -34.38 -26.16
CA GLN A 10 -23.86 -33.55 -25.83
C GLN A 10 -24.78 -34.32 -24.88
N GLU A 11 -25.14 -33.72 -23.74
CA GLU A 11 -26.50 -33.60 -23.17
C GLU A 11 -26.42 -33.21 -21.67
N GLY A 12 -27.28 -32.29 -21.23
CA GLY A 12 -27.61 -32.10 -19.81
C GLY A 12 -27.18 -30.79 -19.14
N SER A 13 -28.06 -29.79 -19.22
CA SER A 13 -28.40 -28.76 -18.22
C SER A 13 -27.38 -28.36 -17.12
N GLY A 14 -27.04 -27.07 -17.12
CA GLY A 14 -26.42 -26.38 -15.99
C GLY A 14 -25.00 -25.94 -16.30
N HIS A 15 -24.83 -24.81 -17.00
CA HIS A 15 -23.53 -24.15 -17.07
C HIS A 15 -23.11 -23.73 -15.65
N PRO A 16 -22.03 -24.27 -15.08
CA PRO A 16 -21.41 -23.63 -13.94
C PRO A 16 -20.91 -22.26 -14.42
N ALA A 17 -21.24 -21.20 -13.69
CA ALA A 17 -20.71 -19.87 -13.92
C ALA A 17 -19.19 -19.98 -14.11
N SER A 18 -18.72 -19.78 -15.34
CA SER A 18 -17.29 -19.80 -15.62
C SER A 18 -16.65 -18.73 -14.75
N ILE A 19 -15.72 -19.13 -13.90
CA ILE A 19 -14.93 -18.21 -13.07
C ILE A 19 -14.08 -17.40 -14.04
N ARG A 20 -14.63 -16.29 -14.54
CA ARG A 20 -13.91 -15.34 -15.37
C ARG A 20 -12.97 -14.59 -14.44
N ILE A 21 -11.67 -14.91 -14.52
CA ILE A 21 -10.63 -14.15 -13.83
C ILE A 21 -10.64 -12.75 -14.43
N ARG A 22 -11.24 -11.79 -13.72
CA ARG A 22 -11.26 -10.38 -14.15
C ARG A 22 -9.86 -9.80 -14.01
N SER A 23 -9.42 -9.08 -15.04
CA SER A 23 -8.23 -8.24 -14.92
C SER A 23 -8.53 -7.08 -13.96
N GLY A 24 -7.52 -6.61 -13.23
CA GLY A 24 -7.68 -5.40 -12.41
C GLY A 24 -8.08 -4.17 -13.24
N SER A 25 -7.74 -4.14 -14.53
CA SER A 25 -8.16 -3.11 -15.49
C SER A 25 -9.67 -3.13 -15.80
N GLU A 26 -10.38 -4.18 -15.41
CA GLU A 26 -11.81 -4.36 -15.67
C GLU A 26 -12.71 -3.97 -14.50
N LEU A 27 -12.11 -3.67 -13.34
CA LEU A 27 -12.86 -3.37 -12.12
C LEU A 27 -13.51 -1.99 -12.20
N GLY A 28 -14.80 -1.95 -11.88
CA GLY A 28 -15.54 -0.70 -11.78
C GLY A 28 -15.88 -0.02 -13.11
N LEU A 29 -15.61 -0.64 -14.27
CA LEU A 29 -15.88 -0.01 -15.56
C LEU A 29 -17.37 0.29 -15.74
N ILE A 30 -17.67 1.53 -16.12
CA ILE A 30 -19.02 1.97 -16.47
C ILE A 30 -19.05 2.58 -17.86
N ARG A 31 -20.21 2.50 -18.49
CA ARG A 31 -20.54 3.10 -19.78
C ARG A 31 -21.60 4.17 -19.55
N ILE A 32 -21.29 5.41 -19.91
CA ILE A 32 -22.24 6.53 -19.85
C ILE A 32 -23.10 6.50 -21.11
N ARG A 33 -24.40 6.70 -20.94
CA ARG A 33 -25.41 6.65 -22.00
C ARG A 33 -26.10 7.99 -22.16
N SER A 34 -26.47 8.30 -23.40
CA SER A 34 -27.24 9.51 -23.72
C SER A 34 -28.63 9.47 -23.09
N SER A 35 -29.10 10.62 -22.64
CA SER A 35 -30.48 10.79 -22.19
C SER A 35 -31.45 10.64 -23.36
N PRO A 36 -32.70 10.21 -23.12
CA PRO A 36 -33.70 10.05 -24.19
C PRO A 36 -33.93 11.32 -25.04
N GLY A 37 -33.72 12.51 -24.48
CA GLY A 37 -33.87 13.79 -25.19
C GLY A 37 -32.72 14.17 -26.14
N VAL A 38 -31.61 13.42 -26.14
CA VAL A 38 -30.46 13.67 -27.03
C VAL A 38 -30.66 13.03 -28.42
N LEU A 39 -31.52 12.01 -28.51
CA LEU A 39 -31.75 11.24 -29.74
C LEU A 39 -33.15 11.48 -30.29
N SER A 40 -33.34 11.18 -31.59
CA SER A 40 -34.67 11.12 -32.20
C SER A 40 -35.61 10.20 -31.41
N ALA A 41 -36.85 10.64 -31.21
CA ALA A 41 -37.86 9.91 -30.45
C ALA A 41 -37.93 8.42 -30.86
N GLY A 42 -37.72 7.53 -29.89
CA GLY A 42 -37.75 6.06 -30.08
C GLY A 42 -36.38 5.39 -30.31
N SER A 43 -35.28 6.15 -30.38
CA SER A 43 -33.94 5.59 -30.48
C SER A 43 -33.41 5.14 -29.10
N PRO A 44 -32.76 3.96 -28.98
CA PRO A 44 -32.21 3.51 -27.70
C PRO A 44 -31.04 4.40 -27.24
N PRO A 45 -30.80 4.53 -25.92
CA PRO A 45 -29.67 5.31 -25.39
C PRO A 45 -28.34 4.90 -26.01
N ARG A 46 -27.61 5.84 -26.62
CA ARG A 46 -26.31 5.58 -27.24
C ARG A 46 -25.19 5.67 -26.21
N HIS A 47 -24.10 4.98 -26.49
CA HIS A 47 -22.83 5.18 -25.78
C HIS A 47 -22.26 6.57 -26.07
N VAL A 48 -21.84 7.29 -25.04
CA VAL A 48 -21.20 8.62 -25.17
C VAL A 48 -19.80 8.66 -24.58
N GLY A 49 -19.49 7.76 -23.63
CA GLY A 49 -18.19 7.71 -22.98
C GLY A 49 -18.13 6.70 -21.86
N MET A 50 -16.96 6.57 -21.26
CA MET A 50 -16.67 5.62 -20.18
C MET A 50 -16.60 6.34 -18.84
N GLY A 51 -16.56 5.55 -17.79
CA GLY A 51 -16.22 5.99 -16.43
C GLY A 51 -15.69 4.81 -15.63
N PHE A 52 -15.39 5.07 -14.37
CA PHE A 52 -15.04 4.01 -13.43
C PHE A 52 -15.56 4.29 -12.02
N LEU A 53 -16.01 3.24 -11.35
CA LEU A 53 -16.47 3.24 -9.96
C LEU A 53 -15.28 3.28 -9.00
N LEU A 54 -15.36 4.15 -8.00
CA LEU A 54 -14.44 4.21 -6.87
C LEU A 54 -15.04 3.62 -5.58
N THR A 55 -16.37 3.61 -5.51
CA THR A 55 -17.17 2.87 -4.52
C THR A 55 -18.35 2.24 -5.26
N ASP A 56 -19.21 1.52 -4.54
CA ASP A 56 -20.48 1.03 -5.09
C ASP A 56 -21.43 2.17 -5.51
N LYS A 57 -21.24 3.40 -5.03
CA LYS A 57 -22.09 4.56 -5.37
C LYS A 57 -21.38 5.71 -6.06
N ILE A 58 -20.05 5.81 -6.01
CA ILE A 58 -19.31 6.95 -6.54
C ILE A 58 -18.55 6.53 -7.80
N ALA A 59 -18.73 7.27 -8.88
CA ALA A 59 -18.01 7.10 -10.13
C ALA A 59 -17.33 8.39 -10.60
N VAL A 60 -16.34 8.25 -11.48
CA VAL A 60 -15.62 9.35 -12.12
C VAL A 60 -15.72 9.22 -13.64
N THR A 61 -15.90 10.35 -14.33
CA THR A 61 -15.87 10.47 -15.80
C THR A 61 -15.46 11.89 -16.21
N CYS A 62 -15.38 12.15 -17.51
CA CYS A 62 -15.12 13.48 -18.06
C CYS A 62 -16.36 14.37 -17.99
N ALA A 63 -16.17 15.68 -17.82
CA ALA A 63 -17.27 16.63 -17.84
C ALA A 63 -17.88 16.74 -19.25
N HIS A 64 -17.07 16.69 -20.30
CA HIS A 64 -17.59 16.73 -21.67
C HIS A 64 -18.46 15.51 -22.01
N VAL A 65 -18.16 14.34 -21.42
CA VAL A 65 -18.98 13.13 -21.58
C VAL A 65 -20.38 13.35 -20.98
N ILE A 66 -20.46 14.08 -19.88
CA ILE A 66 -21.75 14.46 -19.28
C ILE A 66 -22.49 15.50 -20.12
N ASN A 67 -21.79 16.49 -20.66
CA ASN A 67 -22.39 17.45 -21.59
C ASN A 67 -22.97 16.72 -22.82
N GLU A 68 -22.24 15.75 -23.38
CA GLU A 68 -22.72 14.93 -24.49
C GLU A 68 -23.89 13.98 -24.12
N ALA A 69 -23.98 13.58 -22.85
CA ALA A 69 -25.06 12.73 -22.35
C ALA A 69 -26.39 13.48 -22.14
N LEU A 70 -26.35 14.80 -22.02
CA LEU A 70 -27.49 15.65 -21.70
C LEU A 70 -27.98 16.41 -22.94
N PRO A 71 -29.29 16.69 -23.06
CA PRO A 71 -29.82 17.46 -24.17
C PRO A 71 -29.39 18.94 -24.08
N ASP A 72 -29.39 19.64 -25.22
CA ASP A 72 -29.20 21.10 -25.31
C ASP A 72 -27.90 21.62 -24.65
N ARG A 73 -26.82 20.83 -24.73
CA ARG A 73 -25.49 21.20 -24.25
C ARG A 73 -24.45 21.09 -25.34
N GLU A 74 -23.53 22.04 -25.34
CA GLU A 74 -22.33 21.98 -26.18
C GLU A 74 -21.24 21.17 -25.46
N THR A 75 -20.77 20.08 -26.08
CA THR A 75 -19.88 19.08 -25.47
C THR A 75 -18.67 19.69 -24.77
N LEU A 76 -17.94 20.59 -25.45
CA LEU A 76 -16.68 21.15 -24.95
C LEU A 76 -16.82 22.54 -24.34
N GLU A 77 -17.79 23.35 -24.79
CA GLU A 77 -17.87 24.77 -24.42
C GLU A 77 -18.79 25.02 -23.22
N ASP A 78 -19.73 24.10 -22.94
CA ASP A 78 -20.66 24.28 -21.83
C ASP A 78 -19.97 24.10 -20.47
N SER A 79 -19.94 25.19 -19.72
CA SER A 79 -19.36 25.28 -18.37
C SER A 79 -20.38 25.00 -17.26
N ARG A 80 -21.68 25.00 -17.58
CA ARG A 80 -22.77 24.90 -16.59
C ARG A 80 -22.69 23.55 -15.88
N GLN A 81 -22.68 23.59 -14.55
CA GLN A 81 -22.86 22.38 -13.77
C GLN A 81 -24.25 21.79 -14.03
N PRO A 82 -24.39 20.47 -14.20
CA PRO A 82 -25.69 19.83 -14.26
C PRO A 82 -26.56 20.10 -13.04
N GLU A 83 -27.84 20.38 -13.29
CA GLU A 83 -28.82 20.63 -12.24
C GLU A 83 -29.10 19.35 -11.44
N HIS A 84 -29.52 19.49 -10.19
CA HIS A 84 -29.80 18.33 -9.32
C HIS A 84 -30.86 17.36 -9.88
N GLY A 85 -31.75 17.85 -10.75
CA GLY A 85 -32.78 17.04 -11.40
C GLY A 85 -32.31 16.31 -12.66
N GLU A 86 -31.15 16.66 -13.22
CA GLU A 86 -30.61 16.01 -14.42
C GLU A 86 -30.08 14.61 -14.08
N VAL A 87 -30.55 13.61 -14.82
CA VAL A 87 -30.23 12.20 -14.57
C VAL A 87 -29.26 11.69 -15.63
N ILE A 88 -28.17 11.09 -15.18
CA ILE A 88 -27.19 10.42 -16.03
C ILE A 88 -27.49 8.93 -16.06
N LEU A 89 -27.62 8.37 -17.26
CA LEU A 89 -27.80 6.93 -17.46
C LEU A 89 -26.44 6.25 -17.59
N LEU A 90 -26.25 5.13 -16.90
CA LEU A 90 -25.05 4.31 -17.02
C LEU A 90 -25.36 2.83 -17.06
N SER A 91 -24.42 2.05 -17.56
CA SER A 91 -24.50 0.58 -17.68
C SER A 91 -23.12 -0.05 -17.50
N PHE A 92 -23.08 -1.37 -17.37
CA PHE A 92 -21.84 -2.12 -17.10
C PHE A 92 -21.44 -2.96 -18.32
N PRO A 93 -20.38 -2.59 -19.06
CA PRO A 93 -20.05 -3.22 -20.35
C PRO A 93 -19.58 -4.68 -20.25
N ILE A 94 -19.27 -5.16 -19.05
CA ILE A 94 -18.76 -6.53 -18.81
C ILE A 94 -19.85 -7.46 -18.26
N LEU A 95 -20.92 -6.92 -17.68
CA LEU A 95 -22.03 -7.73 -17.20
C LEU A 95 -22.94 -8.12 -18.37
N SER A 96 -23.39 -9.36 -18.35
CA SER A 96 -24.29 -9.91 -19.38
C SER A 96 -25.69 -9.32 -19.30
N ASP A 97 -26.08 -8.81 -18.13
CA ASP A 97 -27.32 -8.08 -17.92
C ASP A 97 -26.97 -6.58 -17.93
N GLU A 98 -27.30 -5.88 -19.01
CA GLU A 98 -27.01 -4.45 -19.18
C GLU A 98 -27.98 -3.56 -18.37
N GLY A 99 -28.22 -3.93 -17.11
CA GLY A 99 -29.02 -3.13 -16.20
C GLY A 99 -28.59 -1.67 -16.24
N GLN A 100 -29.54 -0.77 -16.49
CA GLN A 100 -29.29 0.67 -16.52
C GLN A 100 -29.46 1.23 -15.13
N LEU A 101 -28.44 1.90 -14.62
CA LEU A 101 -28.53 2.67 -13.39
C LEU A 101 -28.59 4.17 -13.70
N GLN A 102 -29.14 4.89 -12.74
CA GLN A 102 -29.22 6.34 -12.75
C GLN A 102 -28.22 6.92 -11.79
N ALA A 103 -27.59 8.02 -12.18
CA ALA A 103 -26.69 8.78 -11.34
C ALA A 103 -26.96 10.29 -11.46
N ARG A 104 -26.43 11.05 -10.51
CA ARG A 104 -26.43 12.52 -10.50
C ARG A 104 -25.01 13.05 -10.36
N VAL A 105 -24.76 14.27 -10.84
CA VAL A 105 -23.45 14.93 -10.67
C VAL A 105 -23.35 15.52 -9.27
N VAL A 106 -22.35 15.08 -8.50
CA VAL A 106 -22.03 15.59 -7.16
C VAL A 106 -20.72 16.36 -7.10
N GLY A 107 -19.92 16.32 -8.17
CA GLY A 107 -18.74 17.14 -8.35
C GLY A 107 -18.56 17.50 -9.82
N TRP A 108 -18.24 18.75 -10.11
CA TRP A 108 -18.13 19.27 -11.47
C TRP A 108 -16.87 20.11 -11.67
N SER A 109 -16.16 19.85 -12.75
CA SER A 109 -15.13 20.71 -13.29
C SER A 109 -15.23 20.71 -14.80
N GLN A 110 -15.68 21.84 -15.35
CA GLN A 110 -15.95 22.05 -16.78
C GLN A 110 -14.82 21.58 -17.71
N PRO A 111 -15.11 21.29 -18.99
CA PRO A 111 -14.13 20.75 -19.93
C PRO A 111 -12.95 21.69 -20.22
N LEU A 112 -13.25 22.97 -20.47
CA LEU A 112 -12.26 23.97 -20.83
C LEU A 112 -11.63 24.66 -19.61
N HIS A 113 -10.44 25.23 -19.83
CA HIS A 113 -9.73 26.00 -18.80
C HIS A 113 -10.63 27.11 -18.23
N PRO A 114 -10.65 27.34 -16.90
CA PRO A 114 -9.77 26.78 -15.86
C PRO A 114 -10.12 25.39 -15.32
N GLY A 115 -11.12 24.70 -15.89
CA GLY A 115 -11.50 23.35 -15.49
C GLY A 115 -10.50 22.25 -15.88
N ILE A 116 -10.67 21.08 -15.27
CA ILE A 116 -9.86 19.88 -15.52
C ILE A 116 -10.60 18.80 -16.32
N ASP A 117 -11.83 19.08 -16.78
CA ASP A 117 -12.68 18.13 -17.51
C ASP A 117 -12.99 16.85 -16.72
N CYS A 118 -13.64 17.01 -15.57
CA CYS A 118 -13.94 15.91 -14.66
C CYS A 118 -15.29 16.10 -13.97
N ALA A 119 -16.06 15.02 -13.91
CA ALA A 119 -17.32 14.94 -13.20
C ALA A 119 -17.30 13.75 -12.23
N ILE A 120 -17.84 13.96 -11.04
CA ILE A 120 -18.06 12.94 -10.03
C ILE A 120 -19.54 12.63 -10.00
N LEU A 121 -19.87 11.35 -10.17
CA LEU A 121 -21.24 10.87 -10.19
C LEU A 121 -21.56 10.11 -8.91
N GLU A 122 -22.76 10.32 -8.39
CA GLU A 122 -23.34 9.50 -7.34
C GLU A 122 -24.51 8.71 -7.92
N LEU A 123 -24.42 7.38 -7.86
CA LEU A 123 -25.46 6.47 -8.30
C LEU A 123 -26.63 6.49 -7.31
N LYS A 124 -27.86 6.48 -7.83
CA LYS A 124 -29.09 6.40 -7.02
C LYS A 124 -29.19 5.08 -6.26
N GLU A 125 -28.71 4.01 -6.88
CA GLU A 125 -28.67 2.65 -6.33
C GLU A 125 -27.23 2.13 -6.33
N PRO A 126 -26.82 1.33 -5.34
CA PRO A 126 -25.47 0.75 -5.33
C PRO A 126 -25.27 -0.15 -6.55
N ALA A 127 -24.09 -0.06 -7.16
CA ALA A 127 -23.67 -0.93 -8.24
C ALA A 127 -23.60 -2.40 -7.78
N PRO A 128 -23.89 -3.37 -8.66
CA PRO A 128 -23.75 -4.78 -8.34
C PRO A 128 -22.32 -5.11 -7.91
N ASN A 129 -22.17 -5.96 -6.88
CA ASN A 129 -20.86 -6.34 -6.33
C ASN A 129 -19.95 -6.97 -7.38
N GLU A 130 -20.54 -7.63 -8.38
CA GLU A 130 -19.87 -8.29 -9.49
C GLU A 130 -19.07 -7.31 -10.34
N VAL A 131 -19.47 -6.03 -10.41
CA VAL A 131 -18.74 -4.98 -11.16
C VAL A 131 -17.38 -4.71 -10.54
N GLY A 132 -17.28 -4.81 -9.20
CA GLY A 132 -16.12 -4.38 -8.44
C GLY A 132 -15.92 -2.86 -8.47
N VAL A 133 -14.84 -2.40 -7.85
CA VAL A 133 -14.47 -0.98 -7.78
C VAL A 133 -13.02 -0.80 -8.15
N ALA A 134 -12.71 0.28 -8.86
CA ALA A 134 -11.36 0.69 -9.16
C ALA A 134 -10.72 1.40 -7.95
N ILE A 135 -9.40 1.33 -7.86
CA ILE A 135 -8.62 2.07 -6.87
C ILE A 135 -7.87 3.16 -7.59
N LEU A 136 -8.25 4.41 -7.32
CA LEU A 136 -7.56 5.60 -7.81
C LEU A 136 -6.33 5.86 -6.94
N SER A 137 -5.15 5.86 -7.57
CA SER A 137 -3.89 6.02 -6.87
C SER A 137 -3.10 7.23 -7.38
N VAL A 138 -2.70 8.09 -6.45
CA VAL A 138 -1.69 9.12 -6.68
C VAL A 138 -0.32 8.48 -6.51
N VAL A 139 0.47 8.50 -7.56
CA VAL A 139 1.77 7.84 -7.66
C VAL A 139 2.84 8.89 -8.00
N PRO A 140 4.05 8.82 -7.42
CA PRO A 140 5.11 9.77 -7.74
C PRO A 140 5.43 9.75 -9.23
N ALA A 141 5.63 10.92 -9.85
CA ALA A 141 5.87 11.04 -11.28
C ALA A 141 7.07 10.21 -11.79
N THR A 142 8.10 10.04 -10.95
CA THR A 142 9.29 9.21 -11.26
C THR A 142 8.98 7.73 -11.46
N GLU A 143 7.85 7.24 -10.94
CA GLU A 143 7.39 5.86 -11.09
C GLU A 143 6.43 5.68 -12.27
N LEU A 144 6.00 6.78 -12.88
CA LEU A 144 5.07 6.79 -14.00
C LEU A 144 5.78 6.97 -15.34
N GLU A 145 7.07 7.35 -15.34
CA GLU A 145 7.84 7.49 -16.56
C GLU A 145 7.98 6.14 -17.28
N ARG A 146 7.45 6.06 -18.52
CA ARG A 146 7.40 4.84 -19.34
C ARG A 146 6.70 3.66 -18.69
N ALA A 147 5.88 3.90 -17.67
CA ALA A 147 5.14 2.82 -17.02
C ALA A 147 4.13 2.22 -18.00
N PRO A 148 4.00 0.87 -18.05
CA PRO A 148 3.02 0.19 -18.86
C PRO A 148 1.61 0.49 -18.34
N VAL A 149 0.74 0.90 -19.25
CA VAL A 149 -0.64 1.25 -18.98
C VAL A 149 -1.59 0.51 -19.90
N SER A 150 -2.84 0.39 -19.45
CA SER A 150 -3.95 -0.13 -20.23
C SER A 150 -5.16 0.77 -20.07
N VAL A 151 -5.86 1.00 -21.18
CA VAL A 151 -7.10 1.78 -21.23
C VAL A 151 -8.17 0.89 -21.87
N PHE A 152 -9.35 0.83 -21.24
CA PHE A 152 -10.49 0.12 -21.80
C PHE A 152 -11.53 1.10 -22.33
N GLY A 153 -12.12 0.78 -23.48
CA GLY A 153 -13.25 1.51 -24.02
C GLY A 153 -14.00 0.72 -25.07
N THR A 154 -15.07 1.33 -25.57
CA THR A 154 -15.99 0.72 -26.52
C THR A 154 -16.42 1.80 -27.51
N LEU A 155 -16.55 1.43 -28.78
CA LEU A 155 -16.92 2.34 -29.86
C LEU A 155 -18.43 2.46 -29.96
N GLU A 156 -19.13 1.34 -29.82
CA GLU A 156 -20.57 1.23 -29.96
C GLU A 156 -21.12 0.18 -29.00
N PRO A 157 -22.42 0.23 -28.66
CA PRO A 157 -23.03 -0.75 -27.76
C PRO A 157 -22.84 -2.21 -28.19
N THR A 158 -22.82 -2.45 -29.50
CA THR A 158 -22.73 -3.77 -30.15
C THR A 158 -21.29 -4.27 -30.31
N HIS A 159 -20.29 -3.41 -30.13
CA HIS A 159 -18.89 -3.79 -30.27
C HIS A 159 -18.33 -4.27 -28.92
N PRO A 160 -17.70 -5.46 -28.87
CA PRO A 160 -16.98 -5.87 -27.68
C PRO A 160 -15.93 -4.80 -27.37
N GLY A 161 -15.96 -4.26 -26.14
CA GLY A 161 -14.96 -3.28 -25.72
C GLY A 161 -13.55 -3.87 -25.82
N ALA A 162 -12.57 -3.00 -26.04
CA ALA A 162 -11.18 -3.41 -26.24
C ALA A 162 -10.27 -2.76 -25.20
N HIS A 163 -9.28 -3.54 -24.75
CA HIS A 163 -8.14 -3.05 -23.99
C HIS A 163 -7.08 -2.58 -24.97
N LEU A 164 -6.64 -1.33 -24.82
CA LEU A 164 -5.49 -0.77 -25.51
C LEU A 164 -4.34 -0.69 -24.51
N SER A 165 -3.19 -1.26 -24.87
CA SER A 165 -1.96 -1.17 -24.09
C SER A 165 -1.11 0.00 -24.56
N GLY A 166 -0.27 0.53 -23.68
CA GLY A 166 0.64 1.60 -24.03
C GLY A 166 1.60 1.94 -22.91
N HIS A 167 2.33 3.05 -23.10
CA HIS A 167 3.35 3.53 -22.17
C HIS A 167 3.17 5.02 -21.91
N LEU A 168 3.43 5.42 -20.67
CA LEU A 168 3.39 6.82 -20.29
C LEU A 168 4.63 7.58 -20.76
N LEU A 169 4.46 8.69 -21.47
CA LEU A 169 5.58 9.52 -21.92
C LEU A 169 5.93 10.63 -20.92
N GLY A 170 4.93 11.16 -20.21
CA GLY A 170 5.11 12.22 -19.22
C GLY A 170 4.13 13.38 -19.35
N PRO A 171 4.27 14.42 -18.51
CA PRO A 171 3.41 15.60 -18.53
C PRO A 171 3.59 16.40 -19.83
N VAL A 172 2.48 16.84 -20.41
CA VAL A 172 2.45 17.71 -21.60
C VAL A 172 2.25 19.16 -21.18
N ASN A 173 1.45 19.37 -20.14
CA ASN A 173 1.21 20.67 -19.52
C ASN A 173 0.82 20.47 -18.05
N ALA A 174 0.40 21.54 -17.38
CA ALA A 174 -0.01 21.48 -15.97
C ALA A 174 -1.18 20.52 -15.70
N ARG A 175 -2.03 20.20 -16.69
CA ARG A 175 -3.25 19.39 -16.54
C ARG A 175 -3.11 17.96 -17.05
N TRP A 176 -2.40 17.75 -18.16
CA TRP A 176 -2.41 16.47 -18.88
C TRP A 176 -1.04 15.84 -19.01
N ALA A 177 -1.05 14.51 -19.11
CA ALA A 177 0.10 13.71 -19.49
C ALA A 177 -0.24 12.85 -20.72
N GLN A 178 0.79 12.45 -21.44
CA GLN A 178 0.68 11.73 -22.72
C GLN A 178 0.91 10.23 -22.55
N ILE A 179 0.13 9.46 -23.31
CA ILE A 179 0.27 8.02 -23.46
C ILE A 179 0.62 7.74 -24.93
N ASP A 180 1.64 6.92 -25.11
CA ASP A 180 1.95 6.27 -26.38
C ASP A 180 1.20 4.92 -26.42
N ILE A 181 0.30 4.73 -27.37
CA ILE A 181 -0.53 3.52 -27.45
C ILE A 181 0.12 2.53 -28.39
N ASP A 182 0.27 1.30 -27.93
CA ASP A 182 0.87 0.22 -28.72
C ASP A 182 -0.12 -0.24 -29.80
N GLY A 183 0.36 -0.30 -31.05
CA GLY A 183 -0.36 -0.90 -32.17
C GLY A 183 -1.06 0.10 -33.09
N ARG A 184 -1.89 -0.43 -34.01
CA ARG A 184 -2.55 0.37 -35.06
C ARG A 184 -3.86 1.02 -34.63
N PHE A 185 -4.43 0.57 -33.52
CA PHE A 185 -5.70 1.06 -33.01
C PHE A 185 -5.43 2.05 -31.88
N GLY A 186 -5.66 3.33 -32.14
CA GLY A 186 -5.56 4.36 -31.10
C GLY A 186 -6.86 4.53 -30.32
N ILE A 187 -6.81 5.36 -29.28
CA ILE A 187 -8.00 5.80 -28.55
C ILE A 187 -8.98 6.49 -29.52
N GLN A 188 -10.27 6.20 -29.38
CA GLN A 188 -11.35 6.69 -30.25
C GLN A 188 -12.44 7.39 -29.42
N PRO A 189 -13.36 8.15 -30.07
CA PRO A 189 -14.57 8.62 -29.40
C PRO A 189 -15.29 7.47 -28.70
N GLY A 190 -15.79 7.71 -27.48
CA GLY A 190 -16.35 6.67 -26.61
C GLY A 190 -15.35 6.04 -25.62
N TYR A 191 -14.06 6.38 -25.64
CA TYR A 191 -13.10 5.98 -24.59
C TYR A 191 -12.92 7.03 -23.49
N SER A 192 -13.37 8.26 -23.72
CA SER A 192 -13.25 9.38 -22.77
C SER A 192 -13.89 9.04 -21.44
N GLY A 193 -13.26 9.44 -20.33
CA GLY A 193 -13.71 9.15 -18.97
C GLY A 193 -13.26 7.78 -18.43
N GLY A 194 -12.71 6.90 -19.27
CA GLY A 194 -12.19 5.61 -18.84
C GLY A 194 -10.97 5.73 -17.94
N GLY A 195 -10.82 4.82 -16.96
CA GLY A 195 -9.66 4.79 -16.09
C GLY A 195 -8.39 4.35 -16.84
N VAL A 196 -7.28 5.07 -16.62
CA VAL A 196 -5.96 4.64 -17.09
C VAL A 196 -5.36 3.71 -16.04
N TRP A 197 -5.32 2.42 -16.34
CA TRP A 197 -4.81 1.40 -15.45
C TRP A 197 -3.30 1.22 -15.63
N SER A 198 -2.53 1.21 -14.53
CA SER A 198 -1.12 0.81 -14.57
C SER A 198 -0.97 -0.63 -14.06
N THR A 199 -0.30 -1.47 -14.84
CA THR A 199 -0.04 -2.87 -14.48
C THR A 199 0.89 -2.98 -13.28
N ASP A 200 1.93 -2.14 -13.24
CA ASP A 200 2.91 -2.13 -12.15
C ASP A 200 2.28 -1.66 -10.84
N GLN A 201 1.42 -0.64 -10.93
CA GLN A 201 0.74 -0.10 -9.77
C GLN A 201 -0.52 -0.91 -9.42
N ARG A 202 -1.08 -1.71 -10.33
CA ARG A 202 -2.35 -2.41 -10.14
C ARG A 202 -3.45 -1.47 -9.65
N ALA A 203 -3.50 -0.28 -10.23
CA ALA A 203 -4.42 0.80 -9.86
C ALA A 203 -4.69 1.69 -11.06
N VAL A 204 -5.79 2.44 -10.96
CA VAL A 204 -6.08 3.55 -11.88
C VAL A 204 -5.23 4.73 -11.45
N ILE A 205 -4.40 5.24 -12.35
CA ILE A 205 -3.46 6.35 -12.11
C ILE A 205 -3.93 7.66 -12.74
N GLY A 206 -5.09 7.65 -13.36
CA GLY A 206 -5.74 8.82 -13.94
C GLY A 206 -6.93 8.44 -14.82
N MET A 207 -7.43 9.39 -15.58
CA MET A 207 -8.62 9.24 -16.43
C MET A 207 -8.30 9.68 -17.85
N ASN A 208 -8.67 8.88 -18.85
CA ASN A 208 -8.52 9.22 -20.25
C ASN A 208 -9.44 10.40 -20.62
N VAL A 209 -8.92 11.45 -21.25
CA VAL A 209 -9.69 12.69 -21.50
C VAL A 209 -9.81 13.00 -22.98
N ALA A 210 -8.70 12.93 -23.71
CA ALA A 210 -8.67 13.42 -25.07
C ALA A 210 -7.75 12.57 -25.94
N ARG A 211 -7.96 12.70 -27.24
CA ARG A 211 -7.05 12.24 -28.26
C ARG A 211 -6.75 13.38 -29.22
N GLN A 212 -5.55 13.39 -29.77
CA GLN A 212 -5.20 14.18 -30.93
C GLN A 212 -4.74 13.23 -32.02
N THR A 213 -5.33 13.36 -33.21
CA THR A 213 -4.87 12.65 -34.41
C THR A 213 -4.04 13.61 -35.22
N ASP A 214 -2.78 13.26 -35.47
CA ASP A 214 -1.89 13.97 -36.37
C ASP A 214 -1.48 13.06 -37.53
N LYS A 215 -0.79 13.61 -38.54
CA LYS A 215 -0.28 12.88 -39.71
C LYS A 215 0.63 11.70 -39.33
N ASP A 216 1.29 11.79 -38.17
CA ASP A 216 2.27 10.81 -37.69
C ASP A 216 1.69 9.77 -36.71
N GLY A 217 0.42 9.90 -36.29
CA GLY A 217 -0.20 8.91 -35.39
C GLY A 217 -1.35 9.45 -34.51
N ILE A 218 -1.83 8.60 -33.59
CA ILE A 218 -2.84 8.95 -32.59
C ILE A 218 -2.15 9.14 -31.25
N VAL A 219 -2.20 10.37 -30.73
CA VAL A 219 -1.71 10.71 -29.40
C VAL A 219 -2.87 10.71 -28.41
N ALA A 220 -2.71 10.02 -27.29
CA ALA A 220 -3.68 9.98 -26.21
C ALA A 220 -3.25 10.88 -25.04
N TYR A 221 -4.21 11.60 -24.47
CA TYR A 221 -4.02 12.42 -23.27
C TYR A 221 -4.91 11.95 -22.13
N PHE A 222 -4.35 11.95 -20.94
CA PHE A 222 -5.09 11.63 -19.73
C PHE A 222 -4.86 12.68 -18.63
N LEU A 223 -5.85 12.78 -17.75
CA LEU A 223 -5.83 13.58 -16.54
C LEU A 223 -5.23 12.74 -15.40
N PRO A 224 -4.08 13.12 -14.83
CA PRO A 224 -3.46 12.39 -13.73
C PRO A 224 -4.35 12.34 -12.49
N ALA A 225 -4.29 11.22 -11.75
CA ALA A 225 -5.01 11.04 -10.49
C ALA A 225 -4.72 12.15 -9.47
N GLU A 226 -3.51 12.72 -9.49
CA GLU A 226 -3.12 13.85 -8.64
C GLU A 226 -4.07 15.04 -8.83
N ARG A 227 -4.40 15.40 -10.08
CA ARG A 227 -5.29 16.52 -10.38
C ARG A 227 -6.74 16.25 -9.96
N ILE A 228 -7.19 15.02 -10.12
CA ILE A 228 -8.52 14.58 -9.66
C ILE A 228 -8.57 14.65 -8.12
N ALA A 229 -7.51 14.20 -7.43
CA ALA A 229 -7.42 14.21 -5.98
C ALA A 229 -7.30 15.62 -5.39
N GLU A 230 -6.52 16.52 -6.01
CA GLU A 230 -6.44 17.93 -5.63
C GLU A 230 -7.81 18.61 -5.67
N LYS A 231 -8.61 18.31 -6.70
CA LYS A 231 -9.91 18.95 -6.89
C LYS A 231 -11.04 18.31 -6.08
N PHE A 232 -11.06 16.98 -5.97
CA PHE A 232 -12.20 16.22 -5.47
C PHE A 232 -11.87 15.27 -4.31
N GLY A 233 -10.66 15.31 -3.74
CA GLY A 233 -10.22 14.38 -2.69
C GLY A 233 -11.05 14.40 -1.40
N GLY A 234 -11.90 15.41 -1.19
CA GLY A 234 -12.89 15.44 -0.12
C GLY A 234 -14.16 14.62 -0.38
N ILE A 235 -14.43 14.27 -1.65
CA ILE A 235 -15.63 13.55 -2.09
C ILE A 235 -15.27 12.11 -2.49
N ILE A 236 -14.11 11.91 -3.11
CA ILE A 236 -13.71 10.60 -3.62
C ILE A 236 -12.64 9.93 -2.75
N PRO A 237 -12.62 8.59 -2.68
CA PRO A 237 -11.53 7.88 -2.04
C PRO A 237 -10.30 7.88 -2.96
N VAL A 238 -9.16 8.32 -2.41
CA VAL A 238 -7.86 8.31 -3.10
C VAL A 238 -6.83 7.53 -2.28
N GLU A 239 -6.03 6.70 -2.96
CA GLU A 239 -4.86 6.02 -2.39
C GLU A 239 -3.59 6.82 -2.72
N ILE A 240 -2.83 7.24 -1.71
CA ILE A 240 -1.58 7.99 -1.92
C ILE A 240 -0.38 7.05 -1.76
N ARG A 241 0.33 6.79 -2.85
CA ARG A 241 1.51 5.92 -2.85
C ARG A 241 2.76 6.73 -2.61
N ARG A 242 3.34 6.57 -1.42
CA ARG A 242 4.49 7.36 -0.99
C ARG A 242 5.84 6.71 -1.29
N LEU A 243 5.83 5.40 -1.54
CA LEU A 243 7.04 4.62 -1.76
C LEU A 243 7.13 4.22 -3.23
N PRO A 244 8.28 4.47 -3.89
CA PRO A 244 8.55 3.96 -5.23
C PRO A 244 8.63 2.42 -5.24
N LEU A 245 8.36 1.79 -6.38
CA LEU A 245 8.46 0.34 -6.58
C LEU A 245 9.88 -0.17 -6.29
N ARG A 246 10.91 0.61 -6.65
CA ARG A 246 12.32 0.29 -6.30
C ARG A 246 12.58 0.16 -4.80
N ARG A 247 11.77 0.80 -3.93
CA ARG A 247 11.91 0.58 -2.48
C ARG A 247 11.32 -0.76 -2.02
N GLN A 248 10.45 -1.39 -2.80
CA GLN A 248 9.94 -2.74 -2.47
C GLN A 248 11.02 -3.82 -2.63
N THR A 249 11.88 -3.70 -3.65
CA THR A 249 13.03 -4.61 -3.81
C THR A 249 14.05 -4.42 -2.69
N SER A 250 14.33 -3.18 -2.29
CA SER A 250 15.23 -2.92 -1.17
C SER A 250 14.68 -3.45 0.16
N PHE A 251 13.37 -3.29 0.41
CA PHE A 251 12.73 -3.92 1.57
C PHE A 251 12.95 -5.43 1.58
N THR A 252 12.68 -6.10 0.46
CA THR A 252 12.79 -7.56 0.36
C THR A 252 14.21 -8.02 0.72
N PHE A 253 15.22 -7.38 0.12
CA PHE A 253 16.62 -7.70 0.40
C PHE A 253 16.99 -7.47 1.87
N VAL A 254 16.69 -6.28 2.40
CA VAL A 254 17.10 -5.88 3.75
C VAL A 254 16.35 -6.69 4.82
N ALA A 255 15.06 -6.97 4.64
CA ALA A 255 14.26 -7.75 5.56
C ALA A 255 14.68 -9.23 5.57
N THR A 256 15.01 -9.79 4.40
CA THR A 256 15.55 -11.16 4.31
C THR A 256 16.91 -11.26 4.98
N LEU A 257 17.80 -10.29 4.72
CA LEU A 257 19.11 -10.23 5.37
C LEU A 257 18.98 -10.12 6.90
N LEU A 258 18.08 -9.26 7.39
CA LEU A 258 17.80 -9.13 8.82
C LEU A 258 17.32 -10.46 9.41
N PHE A 259 16.35 -11.13 8.77
CA PHE A 259 15.84 -12.41 9.24
C PHE A 259 16.95 -13.47 9.33
N VAL A 260 17.74 -13.63 8.27
CA VAL A 260 18.85 -14.60 8.23
C VAL A 260 19.87 -14.30 9.32
N LEU A 261 20.29 -13.04 9.47
CA LEU A 261 21.27 -12.68 10.49
C LEU A 261 20.73 -12.91 11.91
N VAL A 262 19.49 -12.51 12.20
CA VAL A 262 18.89 -12.75 13.52
C VAL A 262 18.77 -14.25 13.80
N LEU A 263 18.35 -15.05 12.81
CA LEU A 263 18.27 -16.50 12.95
C LEU A 263 19.65 -17.12 13.24
N LEU A 264 20.69 -16.73 12.49
CA LEU A 264 22.05 -17.22 12.69
C LEU A 264 22.59 -16.86 14.09
N HIS A 265 22.37 -15.63 14.56
CA HIS A 265 22.77 -15.24 15.91
C HIS A 265 21.96 -15.97 16.99
N HIS A 266 20.68 -16.25 16.72
CA HIS A 266 19.85 -17.05 17.63
C HIS A 266 20.34 -18.50 17.73
N LEU A 267 20.70 -19.11 16.60
CA LEU A 267 21.29 -20.46 16.56
C LEU A 267 22.65 -20.50 17.25
N ALA A 268 23.54 -19.54 16.97
CA ALA A 268 24.83 -19.43 17.64
C ALA A 268 24.68 -19.22 19.16
N ASN A 269 23.66 -18.49 19.59
CA ASN A 269 23.34 -18.32 21.01
C ASN A 269 22.85 -19.62 21.68
N ARG A 270 22.16 -20.51 20.94
CA ARG A 270 21.59 -21.76 21.48
C ARG A 270 22.51 -22.97 21.36
N ALA A 271 23.36 -22.99 20.34
CA ALA A 271 24.24 -24.10 20.01
C ALA A 271 25.65 -23.58 19.73
N PRO A 272 26.63 -23.78 20.64
CA PRO A 272 28.01 -23.31 20.43
C PRO A 272 28.65 -23.86 19.15
N ALA A 273 28.29 -25.08 18.73
CA ALA A 273 28.73 -25.65 17.45
C ALA A 273 28.27 -24.82 16.23
N ALA A 274 27.11 -24.15 16.32
CA ALA A 274 26.58 -23.28 15.29
C ALA A 274 27.26 -21.90 15.26
N ALA A 275 28.08 -21.55 16.26
CA ALA A 275 28.86 -20.30 16.23
C ALA A 275 29.85 -20.23 15.04
N THR A 276 30.23 -21.39 14.49
CA THR A 276 31.02 -21.47 13.25
C THR A 276 30.29 -20.90 12.03
N LEU A 277 28.95 -20.84 12.04
CA LEU A 277 28.15 -20.24 10.98
C LEU A 277 28.25 -18.72 10.94
N VAL A 278 28.71 -18.09 12.03
CA VAL A 278 28.94 -16.65 12.13
C VAL A 278 30.33 -16.41 12.73
N PRO A 279 31.40 -16.43 11.91
CA PRO A 279 32.79 -16.43 12.38
C PRO A 279 33.15 -15.31 13.38
N TRP A 280 32.45 -14.19 13.26
CA TRP A 280 32.60 -12.95 14.00
C TRP A 280 32.00 -13.01 15.41
N THR A 281 31.11 -13.98 15.68
CA THR A 281 30.48 -14.15 17.00
C THR A 281 31.41 -14.82 18.00
N GLY A 282 32.48 -15.49 17.57
CA GLY A 282 33.25 -16.33 18.48
C GLY A 282 32.39 -17.48 19.04
N SER A 283 33.02 -18.51 19.59
CA SER A 283 32.37 -19.73 20.09
C SER A 283 31.44 -19.53 21.32
N ASP A 284 31.07 -18.31 21.66
CA ASP A 284 30.36 -17.96 22.90
C ASP A 284 28.98 -17.35 22.61
N ALA A 285 27.96 -17.91 23.28
CA ALA A 285 26.57 -17.50 23.18
C ALA A 285 26.36 -16.02 23.50
N LEU A 286 27.18 -15.44 24.39
CA LEU A 286 27.09 -14.02 24.72
C LEU A 286 27.37 -13.13 23.52
N HIS A 287 28.51 -13.36 22.86
CA HIS A 287 28.96 -12.53 21.77
C HIS A 287 27.97 -12.59 20.61
N ALA A 288 27.34 -13.76 20.41
CA ALA A 288 26.21 -13.93 19.49
C ALA A 288 24.99 -13.07 19.89
N ALA A 289 24.59 -13.03 21.17
CA ALA A 289 23.49 -12.17 21.62
C ALA A 289 23.84 -10.68 21.50
N PHE A 290 25.06 -10.30 21.86
CA PHE A 290 25.54 -8.93 21.77
C PHE A 290 25.53 -8.43 20.32
N LEU A 291 26.18 -9.14 19.40
CA LEU A 291 26.20 -8.77 17.98
C LEU A 291 24.81 -8.85 17.35
N GLY A 292 24.01 -9.86 17.72
CA GLY A 292 22.62 -9.98 17.29
C GLY A 292 21.78 -8.75 17.65
N SER A 293 21.99 -8.20 18.85
CA SER A 293 21.29 -6.98 19.27
C SER A 293 21.65 -5.74 18.44
N HIS A 294 22.89 -5.66 17.96
CA HIS A 294 23.37 -4.56 17.11
C HIS A 294 22.84 -4.65 15.69
N VAL A 295 22.83 -5.86 15.12
CA VAL A 295 22.32 -6.12 13.77
C VAL A 295 20.86 -5.63 13.65
N PHE A 296 20.01 -5.98 14.61
CA PHE A 296 18.63 -5.52 14.60
C PHE A 296 18.53 -4.03 14.93
N ALA A 297 19.07 -3.58 16.05
CA ALA A 297 18.80 -2.25 16.58
C ALA A 297 19.36 -1.14 15.69
N ILE A 298 20.63 -1.26 15.29
CA ILE A 298 21.36 -0.16 14.64
C ILE A 298 21.29 -0.26 13.12
N ILE A 299 21.34 -1.48 12.56
CA ILE A 299 21.61 -1.66 11.14
C ILE A 299 20.32 -1.80 10.31
N LEU A 300 19.41 -2.70 10.71
CA LEU A 300 18.33 -3.14 9.78
C LEU A 300 16.91 -2.99 10.33
N GLY A 301 16.69 -3.13 11.65
CA GLY A 301 15.37 -3.19 12.28
C GLY A 301 14.51 -1.95 12.04
N PRO A 302 14.97 -0.73 12.41
CA PRO A 302 14.19 0.49 12.20
C PRO A 302 13.78 0.71 10.74
N TYR A 303 14.68 0.43 9.80
CA TYR A 303 14.40 0.55 8.36
C TYR A 303 13.31 -0.40 7.90
N VAL A 304 13.42 -1.69 8.25
CA VAL A 304 12.45 -2.73 7.85
C VAL A 304 11.06 -2.40 8.40
N MET A 305 10.96 -2.05 9.69
CA MET A 305 9.68 -1.74 10.33
C MET A 305 9.07 -0.43 9.80
N TRP A 306 9.90 0.59 9.59
CA TRP A 306 9.44 1.85 8.97
C TRP A 306 8.89 1.62 7.57
N HIS A 307 9.62 0.86 6.74
CA HIS A 307 9.19 0.57 5.38
C HIS A 307 7.89 -0.23 5.36
N ALA A 308 7.76 -1.26 6.20
CA ALA A 308 6.52 -2.04 6.33
C ALA A 308 5.33 -1.14 6.71
N MET A 309 5.51 -0.27 7.71
CA MET A 309 4.48 0.71 8.12
C MET A 309 4.10 1.67 6.97
N MET A 310 5.08 2.21 6.26
CA MET A 310 4.84 3.16 5.17
C MET A 310 4.17 2.49 3.96
N HIS A 311 4.50 1.22 3.69
CA HIS A 311 3.81 0.40 2.69
C HIS A 311 2.36 0.17 3.11
N ALA A 312 2.09 -0.32 4.31
CA ALA A 312 0.73 -0.55 4.79
C ALA A 312 -0.15 0.71 4.72
N ARG A 313 0.43 1.89 5.00
CA ARG A 313 -0.25 3.19 4.84
C ARG A 313 -0.53 3.54 3.37
N SER A 314 0.38 3.19 2.46
CA SER A 314 0.23 3.46 1.02
C SER A 314 -0.82 2.57 0.35
N PHE A 315 -1.15 1.41 0.94
CA PHE A 315 -2.15 0.46 0.43
C PHE A 315 -3.40 0.40 1.33
N ALA A 316 -3.69 1.47 2.07
CA ALA A 316 -4.73 1.50 3.10
C ALA A 316 -6.15 1.18 2.59
N ARG A 317 -6.43 1.31 1.29
CA ARG A 317 -7.73 1.00 0.66
C ARG A 317 -7.88 -0.47 0.28
N ARG A 318 -6.81 -1.25 0.40
CA ARG A 318 -6.76 -2.67 0.02
C ARG A 318 -7.14 -3.57 1.19
N PRO A 319 -7.49 -4.84 0.94
CA PRO A 319 -7.55 -5.85 2.00
C PRO A 319 -6.22 -5.98 2.75
N TRP A 320 -6.26 -6.38 4.02
CA TRP A 320 -5.07 -6.37 4.90
C TRP A 320 -3.87 -7.12 4.33
N TRP A 321 -4.09 -8.20 3.59
CA TRP A 321 -3.00 -9.01 3.01
C TRP A 321 -2.28 -8.32 1.86
N GLN A 322 -2.92 -7.35 1.19
CA GLN A 322 -2.29 -6.48 0.18
C GLN A 322 -1.66 -5.22 0.80
N ARG A 323 -1.77 -5.05 2.13
CA ARG A 323 -1.07 -3.99 2.89
C ARG A 323 0.28 -4.47 3.44
N VAL A 324 0.62 -5.73 3.23
CA VAL A 324 1.92 -6.29 3.59
C VAL A 324 2.83 -6.20 2.36
N PRO A 325 4.08 -5.72 2.50
CA PRO A 325 5.01 -5.69 1.38
C PRO A 325 5.20 -7.08 0.78
N SER A 326 5.17 -7.17 -0.55
CA SER A 326 5.52 -8.40 -1.25
C SER A 326 7.03 -8.67 -1.22
N VAL A 327 7.40 -9.93 -1.39
CA VAL A 327 8.80 -10.37 -1.48
C VAL A 327 9.17 -10.38 -2.96
N TYR A 328 9.62 -9.23 -3.46
CA TYR A 328 9.96 -9.05 -4.88
C TYR A 328 11.25 -9.81 -5.25
N GLY A 329 11.27 -10.47 -6.41
CA GLY A 329 12.49 -11.01 -7.02
C GLY A 329 12.68 -12.53 -6.97
N PHE A 330 11.84 -13.28 -6.23
CA PHE A 330 11.80 -14.73 -6.34
C PHE A 330 10.72 -15.15 -7.34
N ARG A 331 11.10 -15.65 -8.52
CA ARG A 331 10.16 -16.11 -9.57
C ARG A 331 9.15 -17.16 -9.07
N SER A 332 9.47 -17.89 -8.01
CA SER A 332 8.58 -18.86 -7.34
C SER A 332 7.61 -18.25 -6.32
N ALA A 333 7.80 -16.99 -5.90
CA ALA A 333 6.93 -16.30 -4.93
C ALA A 333 5.63 -15.76 -5.55
N ALA A 334 5.51 -15.77 -6.88
CA ALA A 334 4.32 -15.33 -7.59
C ALA A 334 3.03 -16.07 -7.15
N MET A 335 3.17 -17.28 -6.62
CA MET A 335 2.05 -18.10 -6.14
C MET A 335 1.54 -17.69 -4.74
N LEU A 336 2.36 -16.98 -3.95
CA LEU A 336 2.00 -16.50 -2.60
C LEU A 336 1.81 -14.98 -2.54
N ASP A 337 2.30 -14.24 -3.53
CA ASP A 337 2.14 -12.79 -3.62
C ASP A 337 0.67 -12.38 -3.63
N ASN A 338 0.31 -11.40 -2.79
CA ASN A 338 -1.06 -10.92 -2.57
C ASN A 338 -2.07 -11.98 -2.11
N THR A 339 -1.60 -13.07 -1.51
CA THR A 339 -2.47 -14.02 -0.79
C THR A 339 -2.44 -13.75 0.71
N PRO A 340 -3.52 -14.06 1.46
CA PRO A 340 -3.51 -14.00 2.92
C PRO A 340 -2.40 -14.83 3.56
N ILE A 341 -2.08 -15.99 2.98
CA ILE A 341 -1.04 -16.89 3.48
C ILE A 341 0.35 -16.26 3.27
N GLY A 342 0.64 -15.73 2.08
CA GLY A 342 1.90 -15.03 1.80
C GLY A 342 2.10 -13.83 2.73
N ALA A 343 1.06 -13.02 2.92
CA ALA A 343 1.08 -11.88 3.83
C ALA A 343 1.36 -12.29 5.29
N LEU A 344 0.76 -13.40 5.75
CA LEU A 344 1.02 -13.97 7.07
C LEU A 344 2.48 -14.42 7.21
N MET A 345 3.01 -15.12 6.20
CA MET A 345 4.40 -15.59 6.20
C MET A 345 5.40 -14.44 6.24
N VAL A 346 5.20 -13.40 5.41
CA VAL A 346 6.05 -12.20 5.42
C VAL A 346 5.99 -11.52 6.79
N THR A 347 4.79 -11.35 7.34
CA THR A 347 4.62 -10.71 8.65
C THR A 347 5.32 -11.51 9.75
N LEU A 348 5.14 -12.83 9.78
CA LEU A 348 5.74 -13.70 10.79
C LEU A 348 7.26 -13.74 10.67
N PHE A 349 7.79 -14.10 9.50
CA PHE A 349 9.21 -14.37 9.32
C PHE A 349 10.05 -13.10 9.15
N LEU A 350 9.57 -12.09 8.43
CA LEU A 350 10.38 -10.92 8.13
C LEU A 350 10.18 -9.75 9.10
N LEU A 351 9.10 -9.76 9.91
CA LEU A 351 8.82 -8.69 10.86
C LEU A 351 8.79 -9.17 12.32
N VAL A 352 7.93 -10.15 12.64
CA VAL A 352 7.69 -10.56 14.03
C VAL A 352 8.86 -11.35 14.62
N LEU A 353 9.34 -12.41 13.95
CA LEU A 353 10.44 -13.23 14.46
C LEU A 353 11.74 -12.43 14.69
N PRO A 354 12.17 -11.54 13.79
CA PRO A 354 13.31 -10.66 14.05
C PRO A 354 13.11 -9.77 15.27
N ALA A 355 11.91 -9.20 15.46
CA ALA A 355 11.60 -8.39 16.62
C ALA A 355 11.64 -9.20 17.93
N VAL A 356 11.07 -10.41 17.94
CA VAL A 356 11.15 -11.33 19.08
C VAL A 356 12.60 -11.71 19.38
N GLY A 357 13.40 -11.99 18.34
CA GLY A 357 14.84 -12.22 18.46
C GLY A 357 15.57 -11.06 19.13
N GLN A 358 15.22 -9.81 18.77
CA GLN A 358 15.77 -8.62 19.43
C GLN A 358 15.44 -8.56 20.92
N GLY A 359 14.18 -8.82 21.29
CA GLY A 359 13.78 -8.87 22.70
C GLY A 359 14.56 -9.93 23.47
N HIS A 360 14.78 -11.08 22.86
CA HIS A 360 15.60 -12.15 23.44
C HIS A 360 17.06 -11.74 23.63
N PHE A 361 17.68 -11.11 22.62
CA PHE A 361 19.07 -10.66 22.72
C PHE A 361 19.25 -9.58 23.77
N LEU A 362 18.37 -8.56 23.82
CA LEU A 362 18.43 -7.54 24.86
C LEU A 362 18.25 -8.12 26.26
N PHE A 363 17.34 -9.09 26.42
CA PHE A 363 17.16 -9.79 27.69
C PHE A 363 18.43 -10.54 28.10
N GLN A 364 19.11 -11.21 27.17
CA GLN A 364 20.32 -11.96 27.47
C GLN A 364 21.58 -11.10 27.65
N SER A 365 21.73 -10.01 26.90
CA SER A 365 22.96 -9.22 26.88
C SER A 365 22.95 -8.04 27.85
N LEU A 366 21.77 -7.50 28.20
CA LEU A 366 21.66 -6.29 29.02
C LEU A 366 20.82 -6.46 30.29
N LEU A 367 19.77 -7.29 30.28
CA LEU A 367 18.83 -7.41 31.41
C LEU A 367 18.95 -8.72 32.21
N GLY A 368 19.82 -9.64 31.79
CA GLY A 368 19.90 -10.98 32.35
C GLY A 368 21.29 -11.59 32.24
N LYS A 369 21.55 -12.57 33.11
CA LYS A 369 22.73 -13.47 33.19
C LYS A 369 24.14 -12.87 33.22
N GLN A 370 24.36 -11.58 33.01
CA GLN A 370 25.73 -11.07 32.88
C GLN A 370 26.03 -9.76 33.60
N SER A 371 27.27 -9.71 34.08
CA SER A 371 27.91 -8.57 34.69
C SER A 371 28.86 -7.91 33.69
N VAL A 372 28.58 -6.68 33.24
CA VAL A 372 29.55 -5.89 32.47
C VAL A 372 30.73 -5.60 33.39
N VAL A 373 31.96 -6.00 33.07
CA VAL A 373 33.09 -5.77 33.98
C VAL A 373 33.82 -4.48 33.59
N ALA A 374 33.89 -3.53 34.51
CA ALA A 374 34.67 -2.31 34.32
C ALA A 374 36.04 -2.43 35.02
N TYR A 375 37.13 -2.16 34.30
CA TYR A 375 38.47 -2.11 34.87
C TYR A 375 38.69 -0.77 35.57
N LEU A 376 38.73 -0.77 36.91
CA LEU A 376 38.86 0.45 37.72
C LEU A 376 40.31 0.91 37.93
N GLY A 377 41.31 0.11 37.56
CA GLY A 377 42.73 0.44 37.76
C GLY A 377 43.23 1.68 37.00
N LYS A 378 42.43 2.24 36.09
CA LYS A 378 42.68 3.53 35.43
C LYS A 378 41.84 4.70 35.94
N PHE A 379 40.91 4.43 36.87
CA PHE A 379 40.00 5.39 37.47
C PHE A 379 40.42 5.80 38.89
N GLU A 380 41.69 5.58 39.26
CA GLU A 380 42.27 6.02 40.53
C GLU A 380 42.05 7.54 40.70
N GLY A 381 41.08 7.89 41.54
CA GLY A 381 40.70 9.28 41.84
C GLY A 381 39.24 9.64 41.56
N THR A 382 38.48 8.82 40.83
CA THR A 382 37.03 9.04 40.67
C THR A 382 36.26 8.50 41.87
N LYS A 383 35.40 9.32 42.48
CA LYS A 383 34.55 8.91 43.60
C LYS A 383 33.47 7.97 43.08
N GLY A 384 33.67 6.66 43.29
CA GLY A 384 32.62 5.66 43.09
C GLY A 384 31.68 5.55 44.29
N TRP A 385 30.45 5.14 44.04
CA TRP A 385 29.49 4.70 45.06
C TRP A 385 29.05 3.27 44.71
N CYS A 386 29.06 2.38 45.70
CA CYS A 386 28.54 1.02 45.57
C CYS A 386 27.30 0.89 46.45
N LEU A 387 26.30 0.12 45.99
CA LEU A 387 25.11 -0.13 46.81
C LEU A 387 25.51 -0.98 48.02
N PRO A 388 25.16 -0.58 49.27
CA PRO A 388 25.67 -1.20 50.49
C PRO A 388 25.35 -2.69 50.68
N GLN A 389 24.38 -3.23 49.94
CA GLN A 389 23.94 -4.63 50.03
C GLN A 389 24.37 -5.50 48.84
N ASN A 390 25.11 -4.93 47.88
CA ASN A 390 25.59 -5.66 46.70
C ASN A 390 26.92 -5.03 46.25
N GLU A 391 28.05 -5.55 46.74
CA GLU A 391 29.42 -5.14 46.36
C GLU A 391 29.68 -5.21 44.84
N ASN A 392 28.77 -5.86 44.13
CA ASN A 392 28.78 -6.09 42.70
C ASN A 392 28.23 -4.90 41.87
N TRP A 393 27.53 -3.94 42.46
CA TRP A 393 26.97 -2.78 41.74
C TRP A 393 27.66 -1.49 42.20
N CYS A 394 28.60 -1.01 41.40
CA CYS A 394 29.36 0.21 41.67
C CYS A 394 29.22 1.19 40.51
N GLY A 395 28.69 2.38 40.78
CA GLY A 395 28.75 3.52 39.87
C GLY A 395 29.98 4.37 40.16
N ALA A 396 30.68 4.85 39.14
CA ALA A 396 31.69 5.90 39.26
C ALA A 396 31.44 6.95 38.18
N ASP A 397 31.93 8.18 38.37
CA ASP A 397 31.82 9.23 37.35
C ASP A 397 32.48 8.75 36.05
N GLY A 398 31.67 8.51 35.02
CA GLY A 398 32.08 7.97 33.72
C GLY A 398 31.74 6.49 33.47
N VAL A 399 31.36 5.73 34.50
CA VAL A 399 30.99 4.30 34.42
C VAL A 399 29.46 4.16 34.36
N GLY A 400 28.93 3.39 33.39
CA GLY A 400 27.49 3.16 33.27
C GLY A 400 26.91 2.31 34.40
N ILE A 401 25.62 2.52 34.72
CA ILE A 401 24.87 1.89 35.82
C ILE A 401 24.75 0.35 35.75
N TRP A 402 25.22 -0.27 34.67
CA TRP A 402 25.16 -1.72 34.43
C TRP A 402 26.52 -2.41 34.61
N SER A 403 27.53 -1.67 35.08
CA SER A 403 28.88 -2.16 35.29
C SER A 403 29.08 -2.74 36.70
N PHE A 404 29.81 -3.84 36.74
CA PHE A 404 30.19 -4.60 37.90
C PHE A 404 31.70 -4.49 38.06
N ARG A 405 32.13 -4.39 39.31
CA ARG A 405 33.56 -4.43 39.64
C ARG A 405 34.01 -5.88 39.64
N ARG A 406 35.05 -6.20 38.88
CA ARG A 406 35.79 -7.47 38.99
C ARG A 406 37.26 -7.20 38.76
N ASP A 407 38.10 -7.56 39.73
CA ASP A 407 39.54 -7.43 39.62
C ASP A 407 40.04 -8.51 38.65
N LEU A 408 40.37 -8.11 37.42
CA LEU A 408 40.97 -9.00 36.41
C LEU A 408 42.49 -8.79 36.38
N PRO A 409 43.29 -9.86 36.18
CA PRO A 409 44.75 -9.80 36.25
C PRO A 409 45.45 -9.06 35.10
N TYR A 410 44.70 -8.55 34.11
CA TYR A 410 45.27 -7.90 32.92
C TYR A 410 44.77 -6.45 32.78
N GLY A 411 45.72 -5.51 32.84
CA GLY A 411 45.49 -4.08 32.68
C GLY A 411 45.40 -3.67 31.21
N GLY A 412 44.23 -3.23 30.78
CA GLY A 412 44.07 -2.63 29.46
C GLY A 412 42.80 -1.79 29.33
N ASP A 413 42.99 -0.53 28.99
CA ASP A 413 42.23 0.29 28.04
C ASP A 413 40.84 0.76 28.49
N ASP A 414 39.91 -0.20 28.60
CA ASP A 414 38.54 0.03 28.15
C ASP A 414 37.51 -0.82 28.92
N TYR A 415 36.26 -0.36 28.92
CA TYR A 415 35.08 -1.11 29.34
C TYR A 415 34.91 -2.38 28.51
N ARG A 416 34.88 -3.56 29.15
CA ARG A 416 34.82 -4.86 28.49
C ARG A 416 33.61 -5.67 28.94
N LEU A 417 32.81 -6.16 27.99
CA LEU A 417 31.87 -7.25 28.22
C LEU A 417 32.67 -8.56 28.33
N VAL A 418 32.55 -9.25 29.45
CA VAL A 418 33.25 -10.52 29.73
C VAL A 418 32.23 -11.66 29.67
N GLY A 419 32.39 -12.54 28.68
CA GLY A 419 31.54 -13.73 28.49
C GLY A 419 32.31 -15.02 28.66
N GLY A 420 31.71 -15.98 29.37
CA GLY A 420 32.14 -17.39 29.35
C GLY A 420 33.60 -17.63 29.71
N CYS A 421 34.06 -17.14 30.88
CA CYS A 421 35.40 -17.46 31.36
C CYS A 421 35.53 -18.94 31.75
N SER A 422 36.42 -19.67 31.08
CA SER A 422 37.21 -20.71 31.73
C SER A 422 38.50 -20.08 32.28
N ASP A 423 39.14 -20.72 33.26
CA ASP A 423 40.23 -20.14 34.08
C ASP A 423 41.45 -19.57 33.30
N GLU A 424 41.54 -19.75 31.99
CA GLU A 424 42.69 -19.31 31.18
C GLU A 424 42.36 -18.44 29.94
N ASP A 425 41.10 -18.21 29.56
CA ASP A 425 40.80 -17.50 28.29
C ASP A 425 39.45 -16.75 28.29
N CYS A 426 39.39 -15.60 28.96
CA CYS A 426 38.20 -14.75 28.93
C CYS A 426 38.17 -13.92 27.62
N LYS A 427 37.19 -14.18 26.75
CA LYS A 427 36.93 -13.34 25.57
C LYS A 427 36.23 -12.05 26.01
N THR A 428 36.73 -10.92 25.51
CA THR A 428 36.23 -9.59 25.86
C THR A 428 35.85 -8.77 24.65
N VAL A 429 34.73 -8.04 24.73
CA VAL A 429 34.31 -7.06 23.70
C VAL A 429 34.26 -5.66 24.30
N THR A 430 34.79 -4.67 23.60
CA THR A 430 34.70 -3.25 24.01
C THR A 430 33.25 -2.78 24.01
N PHE A 431 32.81 -2.19 25.12
CA PHE A 431 31.42 -1.76 25.34
C PHE A 431 31.37 -0.33 25.85
N PHE A 432 30.76 0.60 25.11
CA PHE A 432 30.61 1.98 25.57
C PHE A 432 29.42 2.09 26.54
N PRO A 433 29.64 2.28 27.84
CA PRO A 433 28.67 1.95 28.88
C PRO A 433 27.43 2.85 28.92
N PHE A 434 27.49 4.02 28.27
CA PHE A 434 26.37 4.95 28.18
C PHE A 434 25.77 5.01 26.77
N TRP A 435 26.56 5.41 25.79
CA TRP A 435 26.08 5.69 24.43
C TRP A 435 25.55 4.45 23.71
N GLN A 436 26.19 3.30 23.89
CA GLN A 436 25.83 2.09 23.16
C GLN A 436 24.51 1.48 23.68
N PRO A 437 24.27 1.30 24.99
CA PRO A 437 22.95 0.94 25.51
C PRO A 437 21.86 1.94 25.13
N ALA A 438 22.12 3.24 25.28
CA ALA A 438 21.17 4.28 24.93
C ALA A 438 20.75 4.19 23.46
N LEU A 439 21.72 4.02 22.56
CA LEU A 439 21.47 3.85 21.13
C LEU A 439 20.69 2.55 20.83
N LEU A 440 21.05 1.43 21.45
CA LEU A 440 20.37 0.14 21.29
C LEU A 440 18.90 0.22 21.75
N PHE A 441 18.65 0.78 22.94
CA PHE A 441 17.29 0.90 23.47
C PHE A 441 16.46 1.89 22.65
N LEU A 442 17.01 3.06 22.30
CA LEU A 442 16.31 4.06 21.51
C LEU A 442 15.93 3.52 20.13
N SER A 443 16.89 2.93 19.42
CA SER A 443 16.64 2.38 18.08
C SER A 443 15.69 1.18 18.11
N THR A 444 15.78 0.33 19.13
CA THR A 444 14.80 -0.74 19.35
C THR A 444 13.41 -0.18 19.62
N ALA A 445 13.28 0.83 20.48
CA ALA A 445 12.00 1.47 20.77
C ALA A 445 11.39 2.11 19.51
N ILE A 446 12.21 2.74 18.66
CA ILE A 446 11.79 3.26 17.35
C ILE A 446 11.28 2.13 16.45
N ALA A 447 12.04 1.03 16.32
CA ALA A 447 11.65 -0.11 15.48
C ALA A 447 10.32 -0.73 15.97
N TYR A 448 10.14 -0.91 17.27
CA TYR A 448 8.92 -1.43 17.88
C TYR A 448 7.73 -0.46 17.71
N SER A 449 7.98 0.85 17.78
CA SER A 449 6.96 1.86 17.50
C SER A 449 6.50 1.80 16.04
N PHE A 450 7.41 1.57 15.09
CA PHE A 450 7.05 1.36 13.70
C PHE A 450 6.33 0.02 13.47
N LEU A 451 6.72 -1.05 14.16
CA LEU A 451 6.00 -2.33 14.10
C LEU A 451 4.56 -2.18 14.63
N ALA A 452 4.37 -1.48 15.75
CA ALA A 452 3.05 -1.16 16.27
C ALA A 452 2.25 -0.30 15.27
N GLY A 453 2.89 0.69 14.65
CA GLY A 453 2.30 1.52 13.60
C GLY A 453 1.92 0.73 12.35
N PHE A 454 2.70 -0.29 11.98
CA PHE A 454 2.40 -1.23 10.91
C PHE A 454 1.17 -2.09 11.25
N ILE A 455 1.14 -2.72 12.43
CA ILE A 455 -0.01 -3.51 12.89
C ILE A 455 -1.27 -2.64 12.93
N TYR A 456 -1.17 -1.41 13.45
CA TYR A 456 -2.27 -0.45 13.40
C TYR A 456 -2.70 -0.15 11.97
N ALA A 457 -1.79 0.06 11.02
CA ALA A 457 -2.13 0.32 9.63
C ALA A 457 -2.76 -0.90 8.90
N LEU A 458 -2.36 -2.13 9.25
CA LEU A 458 -2.95 -3.36 8.72
C LEU A 458 -4.43 -3.47 9.08
N PHE A 459 -4.74 -3.24 10.36
CA PHE A 459 -6.09 -3.45 10.89
C PHE A 459 -6.90 -2.16 11.06
N ARG A 460 -6.33 -0.99 10.73
CA ARG A 460 -7.04 0.29 10.80
C ARG A 460 -8.37 0.09 10.09
N PRO A 461 -9.50 0.18 10.84
CA PRO A 461 -10.77 -0.26 10.33
C PRO A 461 -11.04 0.51 9.06
N TRP A 462 -11.42 -0.27 8.06
CA TRP A 462 -11.88 0.19 6.79
C TRP A 462 -13.26 0.87 7.03
N LEU A 463 -13.22 2.06 7.61
CA LEU A 463 -14.37 2.91 7.99
C LEU A 463 -15.02 3.58 6.77
N TYR A 464 -14.92 2.96 5.60
CA TYR A 464 -15.54 3.39 4.36
C TYR A 464 -16.11 2.20 3.55
N ARG A 465 -16.57 1.10 4.19
CA ARG A 465 -17.84 0.47 3.70
C ARG A 465 -18.88 1.48 4.11
N SER A 466 -19.52 2.11 3.14
CA SER A 466 -20.98 2.27 3.07
C SER A 466 -21.76 2.12 4.38
N VAL A 467 -21.45 2.95 5.37
CA VAL A 467 -22.38 3.27 6.44
C VAL A 467 -22.46 4.78 6.34
N ASP A 468 -23.56 5.26 5.77
CA ASP A 468 -24.01 6.62 6.02
C ASP A 468 -23.74 6.90 7.50
N PRO A 469 -23.09 8.01 7.90
CA PRO A 469 -23.12 8.38 9.30
C PRO A 469 -24.60 8.29 9.71
N PRO A 470 -24.98 7.48 10.71
CA PRO A 470 -26.37 7.41 11.12
C PRO A 470 -26.80 8.85 11.26
N ASP A 471 -27.86 9.25 10.55
CA ASP A 471 -28.31 10.62 10.50
C ASP A 471 -28.67 11.03 11.94
N VAL A 472 -27.67 11.49 12.68
CA VAL A 472 -27.78 11.82 14.10
C VAL A 472 -28.76 12.98 14.24
N MET A 473 -28.89 13.80 13.18
CA MET A 473 -29.87 14.88 13.10
C MET A 473 -31.28 14.37 12.77
N GLY A 474 -31.43 13.38 11.88
CA GLY A 474 -32.72 12.73 11.61
C GLY A 474 -33.27 11.95 12.80
N LEU A 475 -32.40 11.28 13.56
CA LEU A 475 -32.78 10.62 14.81
C LEU A 475 -33.18 11.64 15.90
N PHE A 476 -32.51 12.80 15.95
CA PHE A 476 -32.87 13.89 16.86
C PHE A 476 -34.21 14.54 16.46
N HIS A 477 -34.45 14.72 15.15
CA HIS A 477 -35.72 15.24 14.64
C HIS A 477 -36.90 14.29 14.91
N GLN A 478 -36.72 12.98 14.71
CA GLN A 478 -37.76 11.99 15.06
C GLN A 478 -38.04 11.92 16.56
N MET A 479 -37.04 12.10 17.42
CA MET A 479 -37.25 12.16 18.87
C MET A 479 -37.95 13.44 19.33
N LEU A 480 -37.72 14.56 18.64
CA LEU A 480 -38.38 15.84 18.93
C LEU A 480 -39.82 15.89 18.39
N GLU A 481 -40.12 15.24 17.26
CA GLU A 481 -41.50 15.14 16.75
C GLU A 481 -42.38 14.21 17.58
N LYS A 482 -41.85 13.10 18.11
CA LYS A 482 -42.60 12.19 19.00
C LYS A 482 -43.00 12.79 20.35
N ARG A 483 -42.50 13.98 20.72
CA ARG A 483 -42.94 14.72 21.93
C ARG A 483 -44.05 15.74 21.67
N LYS A 484 -44.51 15.92 20.42
CA LYS A 484 -45.53 16.92 20.07
C LYS A 484 -46.95 16.38 19.86
N THR A 485 -47.22 15.10 20.12
CA THR A 485 -48.60 14.61 20.16
C THR A 485 -49.22 14.84 21.55
N PRO A 486 -50.27 15.68 21.67
CA PRO A 486 -51.01 15.77 22.91
C PRO A 486 -51.83 14.50 23.09
N LYS A 487 -51.77 13.91 24.29
CA LYS A 487 -52.75 12.91 24.72
C LYS A 487 -54.11 13.62 24.82
N HIS A 488 -55.04 13.24 23.96
CA HIS A 488 -56.48 13.36 24.23
C HIS A 488 -56.95 12.14 25.00
#